data_AF-A0A6B3BPA3-F1
#
_entry.id   AF-A0A6B3BPA3-F1
#
_cell.length_a   1.000
_cell.length_b   1.000
_cell.length_c   1.000
_cell.angle_alpha   90.00
_cell.angle_beta   90.00
_cell.angle_gamma   90.00
#
_symmetry.space_group_name_H-M   'P 1'
#
loop_
_entity.id
_entity.type
_entity.pdbx_description
1 polymer ?
#
loop_
_entity_poly.entity_id
_entity_poly.type
_entity_poly.pdbx_seq_one_letter_code
_entity_poly.pdbx_strand_id
1 'polypeptide(L)'
;MTPEPRPVAFQASLRSLLDSPALSGNRKKLARALGVNEATISHYLHGRIKPSFEMLVGIANFFNVSLDYLVFGERPRLEAPEDPVGLRAQIRRAVVESSDLSGRHLDMFTRISRRLEAKIDDVARALAEETEGWGPVGFVTDSEAIGLEACITRMRIMTRMFQSDTQDGEPGAFFEVVSDNLRRLRPYQYLLYGERETWIPAVESFRELVIRSGFPGELSPELLQFRSLNQELVSSVCILDLDLPLIKRQEPILWERHQDNISPEGIWAYMSIERSDAQGGVTIEPLYLQSTLRQFNRDWADAKPL
;
A
#
# COMPACT_ATOMS: atom_id res chain seq x y z
N MET A 1 33.36 -42.64 32.09
CA MET A 1 33.22 -43.02 30.68
C MET A 1 33.69 -41.85 29.84
N THR A 2 34.84 -41.96 29.18
CA THR A 2 35.23 -40.98 28.15
C THR A 2 34.29 -41.16 26.96
N PRO A 3 33.56 -40.12 26.53
CA PRO A 3 32.69 -40.24 25.36
C PRO A 3 33.55 -40.61 24.14
N GLU A 4 33.08 -41.56 23.33
CA GLU A 4 33.73 -41.89 22.07
C GLU A 4 33.81 -40.63 21.18
N PRO A 5 34.94 -40.42 20.48
CA PRO A 5 35.10 -39.25 19.62
C PRO A 5 34.07 -39.28 18.50
N ARG A 6 33.33 -38.18 18.33
CA ARG A 6 32.30 -38.03 17.28
C ARG A 6 32.94 -38.24 15.89
N PRO A 7 32.33 -39.04 15.00
CA PRO A 7 32.87 -39.27 13.67
C PRO A 7 32.82 -37.97 12.83
N VAL A 8 33.94 -37.60 12.22
CA VAL A 8 34.01 -36.42 11.34
C VAL A 8 33.38 -36.74 9.98
N ALA A 9 32.37 -35.97 9.58
CA ALA A 9 31.62 -36.11 8.33
C ALA A 9 31.78 -34.90 7.38
N PHE A 10 32.80 -34.08 7.59
CA PHE A 10 33.01 -32.79 6.90
C PHE A 10 32.80 -32.83 5.37
N GLN A 11 33.36 -33.83 4.68
CA GLN A 11 33.26 -33.93 3.22
C GLN A 11 31.83 -34.18 2.76
N ALA A 12 31.07 -34.99 3.50
CA ALA A 12 29.68 -35.28 3.22
C ALA A 12 28.81 -34.04 3.48
N SER A 13 29.04 -33.35 4.59
CA SER A 13 28.34 -32.10 4.93
C SER A 13 28.59 -31.01 3.89
N LEU A 14 29.84 -30.78 3.50
CA LEU A 14 30.20 -29.78 2.50
C LEU A 14 29.61 -30.13 1.11
N ARG A 15 29.55 -31.41 0.75
CA ARG A 15 28.90 -31.87 -0.49
C ARG A 15 27.40 -31.60 -0.46
N SER A 16 26.73 -31.98 0.63
CA SER A 16 25.29 -31.70 0.82
C SER A 16 24.97 -30.21 0.73
N LEU A 17 25.81 -29.34 1.31
CA LEU A 17 25.65 -27.88 1.23
C LEU A 17 25.82 -27.33 -0.19
N LEU A 18 26.70 -27.93 -0.99
CA LEU A 18 26.95 -27.52 -2.38
C LEU A 18 25.92 -28.04 -3.37
N ASP A 19 25.28 -29.17 -3.06
CA ASP A 19 24.26 -29.82 -3.90
C ASP A 19 22.84 -29.34 -3.57
N SER A 20 22.66 -28.53 -2.52
CA SER A 20 21.36 -27.98 -2.12
C SER A 20 20.74 -27.09 -3.22
N PRO A 21 19.47 -27.31 -3.62
CA PRO A 21 18.81 -26.56 -4.69
C PRO A 21 18.72 -25.06 -4.43
N ALA A 22 18.66 -24.64 -3.16
CA ALA A 22 18.62 -23.24 -2.77
C ALA A 22 19.93 -22.48 -3.04
N LEU A 23 21.03 -23.21 -3.31
CA LEU A 23 22.40 -22.67 -3.35
C LEU A 23 23.24 -23.22 -4.53
N SER A 24 22.59 -23.80 -5.55
CA SER A 24 23.26 -24.46 -6.68
C SER A 24 24.20 -23.51 -7.45
N GLY A 25 25.42 -23.99 -7.76
CA GLY A 25 26.47 -23.22 -8.46
C GLY A 25 27.55 -22.59 -7.55
N ASN A 26 27.62 -22.98 -6.27
CA ASN A 26 28.39 -22.25 -5.26
C ASN A 26 29.90 -22.53 -5.19
N ARG A 27 30.48 -23.49 -5.94
CA ARG A 27 31.92 -23.79 -5.80
C ARG A 27 32.81 -22.59 -6.13
N LYS A 28 32.49 -21.88 -7.22
CA LYS A 28 33.20 -20.65 -7.64
C LYS A 28 33.03 -19.52 -6.64
N LYS A 29 31.80 -19.37 -6.13
CA LYS A 29 31.44 -18.33 -5.16
C LYS A 29 32.08 -18.57 -3.80
N LEU A 30 32.09 -19.82 -3.33
CA LEU A 30 32.77 -20.26 -2.11
C LEU A 30 34.28 -20.04 -2.24
N ALA A 31 34.88 -20.46 -3.36
CA ALA A 31 36.29 -20.23 -3.63
C ALA A 31 36.64 -18.73 -3.56
N ARG A 32 35.84 -17.88 -4.23
CA ARG A 32 35.98 -16.43 -4.20
C ARG A 32 35.81 -15.85 -2.79
N ALA A 33 34.81 -16.31 -2.04
CA ALA A 33 34.53 -15.84 -0.68
C ALA A 33 35.64 -16.19 0.30
N LEU A 34 36.31 -17.33 0.10
CA LEU A 34 37.43 -17.78 0.92
C LEU A 34 38.80 -17.30 0.42
N GLY A 35 38.86 -16.58 -0.71
CA GLY A 35 40.12 -16.17 -1.33
C GLY A 35 40.98 -17.34 -1.81
N VAL A 36 40.39 -18.48 -2.14
CA VAL A 36 41.08 -19.68 -2.65
C VAL A 36 40.67 -19.99 -4.09
N ASN A 37 41.39 -20.89 -4.74
CA ASN A 37 41.00 -21.37 -6.05
C ASN A 37 39.95 -22.51 -5.94
N GLU A 38 39.23 -22.78 -7.02
CA GLU A 38 38.22 -23.84 -7.06
C GLU A 38 38.82 -25.24 -6.84
N ALA A 39 40.08 -25.44 -7.21
CA ALA A 39 40.79 -26.70 -6.99
C ALA A 39 40.96 -26.97 -5.49
N THR A 40 41.19 -25.95 -4.65
CA THR A 40 41.26 -26.05 -3.19
C THR A 40 39.93 -26.53 -2.60
N ILE A 41 38.80 -26.01 -3.09
CA ILE A 41 37.46 -26.50 -2.68
C ILE A 41 37.26 -27.96 -3.10
N SER A 42 37.71 -28.33 -4.29
CA SER A 42 37.70 -29.72 -4.74
C SER A 42 38.59 -30.60 -3.85
N HIS A 43 39.76 -30.13 -3.44
CA HIS A 43 40.64 -30.85 -2.52
C HIS A 43 39.98 -31.09 -1.16
N TYR A 44 39.22 -30.11 -0.64
CA TYR A 44 38.43 -30.27 0.58
C TYR A 44 37.35 -31.35 0.43
N LEU A 45 36.59 -31.31 -0.66
CA LEU A 45 35.52 -32.29 -0.95
C LEU A 45 35.99 -33.72 -1.10
N HIS A 46 37.22 -33.92 -1.57
CA HIS A 46 37.83 -35.23 -1.74
C HIS A 46 38.75 -35.61 -0.57
N GLY A 47 38.83 -34.79 0.47
CA GLY A 47 39.67 -35.03 1.65
C GLY A 47 41.17 -35.03 1.36
N ARG A 48 41.61 -34.46 0.24
CA ARG A 48 43.03 -34.40 -0.16
C ARG A 48 43.82 -33.39 0.68
N ILE A 49 43.15 -32.34 1.14
CA ILE A 49 43.71 -31.30 2.00
C ILE A 49 42.71 -31.05 3.13
N LYS A 50 43.21 -30.86 4.35
CA LYS A 50 42.38 -30.42 5.47
C LYS A 50 42.29 -28.89 5.49
N PRO A 51 41.10 -28.29 5.55
CA PRO A 51 40.96 -26.85 5.70
C PRO A 51 41.58 -26.39 7.03
N SER A 52 42.17 -25.20 7.05
CA SER A 52 42.55 -24.55 8.30
C SER A 52 41.30 -24.19 9.11
N PHE A 53 41.50 -23.88 10.39
CA PHE A 53 40.40 -23.42 11.25
C PHE A 53 39.70 -22.18 10.66
N GLU A 54 40.48 -21.21 10.17
CA GLU A 54 39.94 -20.01 9.50
C GLU A 54 39.11 -20.36 8.26
N MET A 55 39.56 -21.33 7.47
CA MET A 55 38.81 -21.81 6.31
C MET A 55 37.52 -22.53 6.71
N LEU A 56 37.52 -23.31 7.80
CA LEU A 56 36.32 -23.94 8.35
C LEU A 56 35.29 -22.89 8.80
N VAL A 57 35.74 -21.87 9.54
CA VAL A 57 34.90 -20.73 9.95
C VAL A 57 34.34 -20.00 8.74
N GLY A 58 35.18 -19.74 7.73
CA GLY A 58 34.75 -19.10 6.48
C GLY A 58 33.69 -19.91 5.74
N ILE A 59 33.86 -21.22 5.62
CA ILE A 59 32.87 -22.12 5.00
C ILE A 59 31.56 -22.10 5.79
N ALA A 60 31.63 -22.20 7.12
CA ALA A 60 30.45 -22.18 8.00
C ALA A 60 29.67 -20.86 7.86
N ASN A 61 30.36 -19.72 7.86
CA ASN A 61 29.76 -18.40 7.67
C ASN A 61 29.13 -18.24 6.28
N PHE A 62 29.80 -18.73 5.24
CA PHE A 62 29.32 -18.63 3.86
C PHE A 62 27.99 -19.38 3.66
N PHE A 63 27.83 -20.54 4.30
CA PHE A 63 26.60 -21.32 4.25
C PHE A 63 25.61 -21.04 5.39
N ASN A 64 25.97 -20.13 6.31
CA ASN A 64 25.22 -19.82 7.53
C ASN A 64 24.86 -21.06 8.36
N VAL A 65 25.85 -21.91 8.62
CA VAL A 65 25.72 -23.12 9.45
C VAL A 65 26.71 -23.10 10.61
N SER A 66 26.47 -23.88 11.65
CA SER A 66 27.45 -24.05 12.73
C SER A 66 28.66 -24.86 12.26
N LEU A 67 29.83 -24.64 12.89
CA LEU A 67 31.01 -25.47 12.68
C LEU A 67 30.73 -26.94 13.01
N ASP A 68 29.94 -27.21 14.06
CA ASP A 68 29.56 -28.56 14.46
C ASP A 68 28.77 -29.28 13.35
N TYR A 69 27.79 -28.61 12.75
CA TYR A 69 27.06 -29.16 11.61
C TYR A 69 27.98 -29.38 10.40
N LEU A 70 28.86 -28.41 10.12
CA LEU A 70 29.80 -28.51 9.01
C LEU A 70 30.77 -29.70 9.18
N VAL A 71 31.24 -29.98 10.41
CA VAL A 71 32.27 -30.98 10.67
C VAL A 71 31.69 -32.37 10.95
N PHE A 72 30.56 -32.45 11.66
CA PHE A 72 29.98 -33.73 12.12
C PHE A 72 28.71 -34.13 11.35
N GLY A 73 28.11 -33.23 10.56
CA GLY A 73 26.93 -33.53 9.73
C GLY A 73 25.62 -33.69 10.51
N GLU A 74 25.68 -33.56 11.83
CA GLU A 74 24.53 -33.62 12.72
C GLU A 74 24.12 -32.20 13.09
N ARG A 75 22.82 -31.88 12.94
CA ARG A 75 22.28 -30.74 13.69
C ARG A 75 22.42 -31.10 15.17
N PRO A 76 22.86 -30.18 16.04
CA PRO A 76 22.99 -30.49 17.46
C PRO A 76 21.68 -31.15 17.90
N ARG A 77 21.75 -32.36 18.45
CA ARG A 77 20.62 -32.90 19.21
C ARG A 77 20.43 -31.92 20.34
N LEU A 78 19.48 -31.01 20.18
CA LEU A 78 18.97 -30.22 21.27
C LEU A 78 18.27 -31.24 22.17
N GLU A 79 19.02 -31.84 23.09
CA GLU A 79 18.40 -32.42 24.27
C GLU A 79 17.63 -31.26 24.91
N ALA A 80 16.31 -31.42 24.97
CA ALA A 80 15.46 -30.46 25.65
C ALA A 80 16.02 -30.33 27.07
N PRO A 81 16.40 -29.12 27.53
CA PRO A 81 16.89 -28.97 28.88
C PRO A 81 15.81 -29.48 29.84
N GLU A 82 16.11 -30.50 30.64
CA GLU A 82 15.16 -31.00 31.64
C GLU A 82 14.87 -29.95 32.72
N ASP A 83 15.75 -28.95 32.86
CA ASP A 83 15.62 -27.87 33.82
C ASP A 83 15.18 -26.51 33.20
N PRO A 84 14.37 -25.72 33.94
CA PRO A 84 13.89 -24.41 33.47
C PRO A 84 14.98 -23.36 33.19
N VAL A 85 16.17 -23.49 33.77
CA VAL A 85 17.29 -22.55 33.59
C VAL A 85 17.95 -22.80 32.24
N GLY A 86 18.15 -24.06 31.86
CA GLY A 86 18.66 -24.45 30.56
C GLY A 86 17.72 -24.04 29.41
N LEU A 87 16.41 -24.17 29.61
CA LEU A 87 15.41 -23.72 28.63
C LEU A 87 15.47 -22.20 28.42
N ARG A 88 15.56 -21.42 29.50
CA ARG A 88 15.71 -19.95 29.44
C ARG A 88 17.01 -19.55 28.76
N ALA A 89 18.11 -20.26 29.00
CA ALA A 89 19.39 -20.00 28.36
C ALA A 89 19.35 -20.30 26.85
N GLN A 90 18.70 -21.40 26.44
CA GLN A 90 18.49 -21.72 25.02
C GLN A 90 17.60 -20.69 24.32
N ILE A 91 16.48 -20.29 24.94
CA ILE A 91 15.60 -19.25 24.40
C ILE A 91 16.36 -17.93 24.25
N ARG A 92 17.12 -17.51 25.28
CA ARG A 92 17.93 -16.28 25.22
C ARG A 92 18.94 -16.34 24.08
N ARG A 93 19.61 -17.47 23.90
CA ARG A 93 20.60 -17.66 22.84
C ARG A 93 19.97 -17.62 21.45
N ALA A 94 18.85 -18.31 21.25
CA ALA A 94 18.13 -18.30 19.98
C ALA A 94 17.60 -16.90 19.63
N VAL A 95 17.14 -16.13 20.63
CA VAL A 95 16.72 -14.73 20.44
C VAL A 95 17.90 -13.84 20.05
N VAL A 96 19.07 -14.00 20.69
CA VAL A 96 20.29 -13.24 20.36
C VAL A 96 20.81 -13.58 18.96
N GLU A 97 20.88 -14.87 18.61
CA GLU A 97 21.32 -15.32 17.28
C GLU A 97 20.32 -14.91 16.18
N SER A 98 19.01 -14.85 16.48
CA SER A 98 17.99 -14.29 15.59
C SER A 98 18.12 -12.77 15.42
N SER A 99 18.49 -12.03 16.46
CA SER A 99 18.64 -10.57 16.38
C SER A 99 19.82 -10.12 15.52
N ASP A 100 20.90 -10.92 15.41
CA ASP A 100 22.04 -10.62 14.54
C ASP A 100 21.71 -10.78 13.04
N LEU A 101 20.81 -11.72 12.69
CA LEU A 101 20.24 -11.84 11.34
C LEU A 101 19.28 -10.68 11.03
N SER A 102 18.50 -10.24 12.02
CA SER A 102 17.67 -9.04 11.92
C SER A 102 18.51 -7.76 11.78
N GLY A 103 19.73 -7.67 12.33
CA GLY A 103 20.57 -6.48 12.26
C GLY A 103 20.99 -6.06 10.84
N ARG A 104 21.30 -7.02 9.95
CA ARG A 104 21.62 -6.72 8.54
C ARG A 104 20.39 -6.29 7.74
N HIS A 105 19.25 -6.91 8.01
CA HIS A 105 17.97 -6.52 7.42
C HIS A 105 17.51 -5.18 7.99
N LEU A 106 17.80 -4.88 9.24
CA LEU A 106 17.50 -3.62 9.91
C LEU A 106 18.39 -2.49 9.37
N ASP A 107 19.69 -2.73 9.12
CA ASP A 107 20.56 -1.73 8.45
C ASP A 107 20.07 -1.45 7.03
N MET A 108 19.80 -2.50 6.25
CA MET A 108 19.24 -2.35 4.90
C MET A 108 17.88 -1.65 4.93
N PHE A 109 17.00 -2.02 5.86
CA PHE A 109 15.70 -1.39 6.06
C PHE A 109 15.87 0.07 6.45
N THR A 110 16.74 0.39 7.41
CA THR A 110 17.05 1.77 7.83
C THR A 110 17.60 2.61 6.68
N ARG A 111 18.46 2.03 5.82
CA ARG A 111 18.99 2.68 4.63
C ARG A 111 17.92 2.90 3.56
N ILE A 112 17.02 1.93 3.37
CA ILE A 112 15.86 2.06 2.47
C ILE A 112 14.91 3.12 3.00
N SER A 113 14.51 3.04 4.27
CA SER A 113 13.65 4.01 4.95
C SER A 113 14.22 5.42 4.85
N ARG A 114 15.49 5.64 5.20
CA ARG A 114 16.12 6.97 5.09
C ARG A 114 16.15 7.50 3.66
N ARG A 115 16.35 6.63 2.66
CA ARG A 115 16.38 7.03 1.25
C ARG A 115 14.98 7.27 0.69
N LEU A 116 13.98 6.58 1.22
CA LEU A 116 12.58 6.80 0.91
C LEU A 116 12.08 8.08 1.58
N GLU A 117 12.39 8.30 2.86
CA GLU A 117 12.13 9.54 3.61
C GLU A 117 12.77 10.73 2.89
N ALA A 118 14.05 10.66 2.54
CA ALA A 118 14.70 11.74 1.80
C ALA A 118 14.02 12.01 0.45
N LYS A 119 13.58 10.97 -0.26
CA LYS A 119 12.81 11.14 -1.50
C LYS A 119 11.42 11.73 -1.26
N ILE A 120 10.73 11.31 -0.20
CA ILE A 120 9.42 11.86 0.18
C ILE A 120 9.59 13.32 0.58
N ASP A 121 10.60 13.67 1.36
CA ASP A 121 10.91 15.04 1.77
C ASP A 121 11.33 15.89 0.57
N ASP A 122 12.15 15.35 -0.34
CA ASP A 122 12.55 16.04 -1.58
C ASP A 122 11.35 16.26 -2.48
N VAL A 123 10.45 15.27 -2.63
CA VAL A 123 9.21 15.40 -3.40
C VAL A 123 8.23 16.34 -2.71
N ALA A 124 8.05 16.26 -1.39
CA ALA A 124 7.17 17.14 -0.63
C ALA A 124 7.68 18.58 -0.65
N ARG A 125 9.00 18.78 -0.57
CA ARG A 125 9.64 20.09 -0.72
C ARG A 125 9.54 20.59 -2.15
N ALA A 126 9.76 19.75 -3.16
CA ALA A 126 9.54 20.11 -4.55
C ALA A 126 8.08 20.52 -4.79
N LEU A 127 7.11 19.77 -4.26
CA LEU A 127 5.68 20.11 -4.33
C LEU A 127 5.33 21.39 -3.54
N ALA A 128 6.00 21.66 -2.43
CA ALA A 128 5.82 22.88 -1.64
C ALA A 128 6.48 24.11 -2.28
N GLU A 129 7.60 23.93 -2.98
CA GLU A 129 8.33 24.97 -3.74
C GLU A 129 7.70 25.17 -5.13
N GLU A 130 7.05 24.16 -5.69
CA GLU A 130 6.15 24.21 -6.84
C GLU A 130 4.83 24.90 -6.45
N THR A 131 4.89 26.09 -5.88
CA THR A 131 3.76 27.04 -5.83
C THR A 131 3.13 27.31 -7.21
N GLU A 132 3.76 26.87 -8.30
CA GLU A 132 3.24 26.89 -9.68
C GLU A 132 2.29 25.72 -10.01
N GLY A 133 2.27 24.63 -9.23
CA GLY A 133 1.41 23.44 -9.47
C GLY A 133 0.10 23.45 -8.68
N TRP A 134 0.01 24.26 -7.64
CA TRP A 134 -1.24 24.50 -6.92
C TRP A 134 -2.00 25.51 -7.77
N GLY A 135 -3.12 25.11 -8.36
CA GLY A 135 -3.97 26.06 -9.08
C GLY A 135 -4.30 27.28 -8.19
N PRO A 136 -4.74 28.40 -8.79
CA PRO A 136 -5.03 29.65 -8.07
C PRO A 136 -5.85 29.38 -6.80
N VAL A 137 -5.66 30.18 -5.74
CA VAL A 137 -6.35 30.01 -4.45
C VAL A 137 -7.82 29.60 -4.64
N GLY A 138 -8.21 28.46 -4.06
CA GLY A 138 -9.53 27.86 -4.22
C GLY A 138 -9.62 26.76 -5.27
N PHE A 139 -8.64 26.61 -6.17
CA PHE A 139 -8.57 25.49 -7.12
C PHE A 139 -8.29 24.17 -6.41
N VAL A 140 -8.94 23.12 -6.90
CA VAL A 140 -8.85 21.74 -6.43
C VAL A 140 -8.43 20.88 -7.61
N THR A 141 -7.34 20.15 -7.50
CA THR A 141 -6.96 19.12 -8.48
C THR A 141 -7.82 17.86 -8.32
N ASP A 142 -7.93 17.03 -9.36
CA ASP A 142 -8.62 15.74 -9.22
C ASP A 142 -7.97 14.86 -8.14
N SER A 143 -6.65 14.91 -7.98
CA SER A 143 -5.95 14.17 -6.92
C SER A 143 -6.33 14.65 -5.52
N GLU A 144 -6.48 15.95 -5.30
CA GLU A 144 -6.95 16.51 -4.03
C GLU A 144 -8.42 16.12 -3.78
N ALA A 145 -9.28 16.20 -4.80
CA ALA A 145 -10.67 15.80 -4.70
C ALA A 145 -10.80 14.30 -4.36
N ILE A 146 -10.03 13.43 -5.02
CA ILE A 146 -9.97 11.98 -4.74
C ILE A 146 -9.49 11.72 -3.31
N GLY A 147 -8.45 12.42 -2.84
CA GLY A 147 -7.93 12.26 -1.47
C GLY A 147 -8.96 12.65 -0.40
N LEU A 148 -9.67 13.77 -0.61
CA LEU A 148 -10.79 14.17 0.26
C LEU A 148 -11.96 13.18 0.17
N GLU A 149 -12.25 12.67 -1.03
CA GLU A 149 -13.32 11.70 -1.26
C GLU A 149 -13.05 10.37 -0.54
N ALA A 150 -11.80 9.92 -0.49
CA ALA A 150 -11.40 8.71 0.24
C ALA A 150 -11.68 8.79 1.75
N CYS A 151 -11.89 10.00 2.26
CA CYS A 151 -12.16 10.31 3.66
C CYS A 151 -13.63 10.65 3.95
N ILE A 152 -14.58 10.34 3.06
CA ILE A 152 -16.00 10.67 3.28
C ILE A 152 -16.70 9.73 4.27
N THR A 153 -17.79 10.25 4.81
CA THR A 153 -18.91 9.52 5.40
C THR A 153 -20.10 9.41 4.45
N ARG A 154 -20.28 10.38 3.53
CA ARG A 154 -21.32 10.41 2.48
C ARG A 154 -20.88 11.33 1.34
N MET A 155 -21.23 10.97 0.10
CA MET A 155 -21.03 11.78 -1.09
C MET A 155 -22.37 12.21 -1.70
N ARG A 156 -22.44 13.46 -2.14
CA ARG A 156 -23.59 14.04 -2.86
C ARG A 156 -23.08 14.77 -4.09
N ILE A 157 -23.61 14.42 -5.25
CA ILE A 157 -23.12 14.90 -6.55
C ILE A 157 -24.30 15.47 -7.31
N MET A 158 -24.22 16.74 -7.71
CA MET A 158 -25.07 17.36 -8.71
C MET A 158 -24.27 17.38 -9.99
N THR A 159 -24.72 16.70 -11.05
CA THR A 159 -23.92 16.63 -12.27
C THR A 159 -24.73 16.77 -13.54
N ARG A 160 -24.11 17.40 -14.53
CA ARG A 160 -24.53 17.43 -15.93
C ARG A 160 -23.63 16.62 -16.85
N MET A 161 -22.57 16.01 -16.30
CA MET A 161 -21.64 15.11 -17.01
C MET A 161 -21.19 13.98 -16.10
N PHE A 162 -21.43 12.74 -16.50
CA PHE A 162 -21.09 11.55 -15.71
C PHE A 162 -19.70 10.97 -16.05
N GLN A 163 -18.88 11.74 -16.76
CA GLN A 163 -17.61 11.31 -17.34
C GLN A 163 -16.50 11.06 -16.32
N SER A 164 -16.56 11.72 -15.15
CA SER A 164 -15.56 11.58 -14.08
C SER A 164 -15.58 10.19 -13.44
N ASP A 165 -16.74 9.55 -13.43
CA ASP A 165 -16.98 8.22 -12.86
C ASP A 165 -16.94 7.11 -13.92
N THR A 166 -17.41 7.39 -15.13
CA THR A 166 -17.34 6.46 -16.28
C THR A 166 -17.16 7.19 -17.59
N GLN A 167 -16.32 6.67 -18.49
CA GLN A 167 -16.20 7.17 -19.85
C GLN A 167 -16.26 6.00 -20.84
N ASP A 168 -17.21 6.04 -21.78
CA ASP A 168 -17.39 5.04 -22.84
C ASP A 168 -17.46 3.58 -22.33
N GLY A 169 -18.02 3.38 -21.14
CA GLY A 169 -18.15 2.07 -20.49
C GLY A 169 -16.93 1.61 -19.69
N GLU A 170 -15.89 2.44 -19.61
CA GLU A 170 -14.70 2.21 -18.80
C GLU A 170 -14.71 3.04 -17.51
N PRO A 171 -14.01 2.58 -16.45
CA PRO A 171 -13.81 3.34 -15.22
C PRO A 171 -13.22 4.74 -15.47
N GLY A 172 -13.87 5.77 -14.91
CA GLY A 172 -13.32 7.13 -14.84
C GLY A 172 -12.28 7.29 -13.73
N ALA A 173 -11.69 8.49 -13.63
CA ALA A 173 -10.62 8.78 -12.67
C ALA A 173 -11.04 8.60 -11.19
N PHE A 174 -12.31 8.79 -10.88
CA PHE A 174 -12.85 8.66 -9.52
C PHE A 174 -13.34 7.24 -9.19
N PHE A 175 -13.41 6.35 -10.18
CA PHE A 175 -14.05 5.03 -10.01
C PHE A 175 -13.46 4.19 -8.87
N GLU A 176 -12.14 4.21 -8.70
CA GLU A 176 -11.47 3.45 -7.63
C GLU A 176 -11.89 3.94 -6.24
N VAL A 177 -11.88 5.26 -6.01
CA VAL A 177 -12.26 5.83 -4.71
C VAL A 177 -13.74 5.62 -4.42
N VAL A 178 -14.62 5.73 -5.43
CA VAL A 178 -16.04 5.42 -5.27
C VAL A 178 -16.24 3.96 -4.89
N SER A 179 -15.58 3.04 -5.60
CA SER A 179 -15.67 1.60 -5.34
C SER A 179 -15.23 1.24 -3.92
N ASP A 180 -14.12 1.82 -3.45
CA ASP A 180 -13.61 1.59 -2.10
C ASP A 180 -14.51 2.19 -1.01
N ASN A 181 -15.08 3.37 -1.25
CA ASN A 181 -16.02 3.99 -0.33
C ASN A 181 -17.33 3.20 -0.22
N LEU A 182 -17.87 2.71 -1.34
CA LEU A 182 -19.03 1.82 -1.34
C LEU A 182 -18.75 0.56 -0.52
N ARG A 183 -17.57 -0.07 -0.67
CA ARG A 183 -17.18 -1.26 0.14
C ARG A 183 -17.11 -0.95 1.64
N ARG A 184 -16.81 0.30 2.00
CA ARG A 184 -16.82 0.83 3.38
C ARG A 184 -18.21 1.31 3.82
N LEU A 185 -19.26 1.00 3.06
CA LEU A 185 -20.65 1.39 3.31
C LEU A 185 -20.86 2.92 3.38
N ARG A 186 -20.10 3.68 2.57
CA ARG A 186 -20.28 5.13 2.43
C ARG A 186 -21.24 5.40 1.27
N PRO A 187 -22.42 6.02 1.51
CA PRO A 187 -23.42 6.21 0.48
C PRO A 187 -23.08 7.33 -0.50
N TYR A 188 -23.46 7.13 -1.75
CA TYR A 188 -23.39 8.08 -2.86
C TYR A 188 -24.79 8.46 -3.34
N GLN A 189 -25.01 9.75 -3.52
CA GLN A 189 -26.25 10.33 -4.01
C GLN A 189 -25.98 11.18 -5.24
N TYR A 190 -26.26 10.62 -6.42
CA TYR A 190 -26.11 11.27 -7.71
C TYR A 190 -27.43 11.90 -8.14
N LEU A 191 -27.40 13.22 -8.33
CA LEU A 191 -28.48 14.01 -8.89
C LEU A 191 -28.09 14.45 -10.31
N LEU A 192 -28.72 13.83 -11.29
CA LEU A 192 -28.41 13.96 -12.71
C LEU A 192 -29.35 14.98 -13.36
N TYR A 193 -28.78 16.07 -13.87
CA TYR A 193 -29.51 17.17 -14.50
C TYR A 193 -29.58 16.97 -16.00
N GLY A 194 -30.79 16.94 -16.55
CA GLY A 194 -31.06 16.78 -17.99
C GLY A 194 -32.16 15.77 -18.27
N GLU A 195 -32.26 15.37 -19.54
CA GLU A 195 -33.23 14.38 -19.99
C GLU A 195 -32.96 13.02 -19.31
N ARG A 196 -34.01 12.38 -18.80
CA ARG A 196 -33.88 11.15 -18.00
C ARG A 196 -33.30 10.01 -18.83
N GLU A 197 -33.75 9.91 -20.07
CA GLU A 197 -33.45 8.83 -20.99
C GLU A 197 -31.97 8.82 -21.41
N THR A 198 -31.30 9.96 -21.38
CA THR A 198 -29.86 10.07 -21.72
C THR A 198 -28.97 9.51 -20.61
N TRP A 199 -29.46 9.47 -19.36
CA TRP A 199 -28.70 8.99 -18.21
C TRP A 199 -28.72 7.48 -18.03
N ILE A 200 -29.79 6.81 -18.48
CA ILE A 200 -30.00 5.37 -18.24
C ILE A 200 -28.78 4.53 -18.65
N PRO A 201 -28.23 4.66 -19.88
CA PRO A 201 -27.10 3.82 -20.30
C PRO A 201 -25.83 4.03 -19.44
N ALA A 202 -25.55 5.27 -19.05
CA ALA A 202 -24.37 5.60 -18.25
C ALA A 202 -24.50 5.09 -16.80
N VAL A 203 -25.69 5.22 -16.21
CA VAL A 203 -25.99 4.70 -14.86
C VAL A 203 -25.93 3.17 -14.84
N GLU A 204 -26.51 2.51 -15.84
CA GLU A 204 -26.44 1.04 -15.96
C GLU A 204 -24.99 0.57 -16.10
N SER A 205 -24.22 1.20 -16.98
CA SER A 205 -22.80 0.89 -17.17
C SER A 205 -21.98 1.05 -15.88
N PHE A 206 -22.21 2.11 -15.11
CA PHE A 206 -21.51 2.29 -13.83
C PHE A 206 -21.90 1.26 -12.78
N ARG A 207 -23.19 0.93 -12.67
CA ARG A 207 -23.64 -0.15 -11.78
C ARG A 207 -22.95 -1.47 -12.15
N GLU A 208 -22.84 -1.79 -13.43
CA GLU A 208 -22.11 -2.98 -13.90
C GLU A 208 -20.62 -2.95 -13.54
N LEU A 209 -19.95 -1.81 -13.71
CA LEU A 209 -18.55 -1.64 -13.32
C LEU A 209 -18.36 -1.87 -11.82
N VAL A 210 -19.21 -1.28 -10.97
CA VAL A 210 -19.16 -1.48 -9.51
C VAL A 210 -19.35 -2.95 -9.16
N ILE A 211 -20.31 -3.65 -9.78
CA ILE A 211 -20.52 -5.10 -9.58
C ILE A 211 -19.27 -5.88 -9.98
N ARG A 212 -18.70 -5.60 -11.16
CA ARG A 212 -17.49 -6.24 -11.68
C ARG A 212 -16.26 -6.01 -10.82
N SER A 213 -16.20 -4.90 -10.07
CA SER A 213 -15.10 -4.60 -9.15
C SER A 213 -15.02 -5.56 -7.95
N GLY A 214 -15.97 -6.49 -7.81
CA GLY A 214 -16.01 -7.46 -6.71
C GLY A 214 -16.71 -6.91 -5.46
N PHE A 215 -17.68 -6.02 -5.62
CA PHE A 215 -18.54 -5.59 -4.53
C PHE A 215 -19.32 -6.81 -3.98
N PRO A 216 -19.16 -7.16 -2.68
CA PRO A 216 -19.72 -8.39 -2.13
C PRO A 216 -21.23 -8.24 -1.86
N GLY A 217 -22.07 -8.58 -2.85
CA GLY A 217 -23.53 -8.64 -2.71
C GLY A 217 -24.30 -7.76 -3.70
N GLU A 218 -25.63 -7.76 -3.60
CA GLU A 218 -26.46 -6.79 -4.33
C GLU A 218 -26.16 -5.38 -3.80
N LEU A 219 -25.87 -4.44 -4.70
CA LEU A 219 -25.74 -3.02 -4.37
C LEU A 219 -27.02 -2.56 -3.67
N SER A 220 -26.92 -2.26 -2.37
CA SER A 220 -28.05 -1.72 -1.63
C SER A 220 -28.54 -0.45 -2.35
N PRO A 221 -29.85 -0.35 -2.64
CA PRO A 221 -30.44 0.87 -3.20
C PRO A 221 -30.17 2.11 -2.34
N GLU A 222 -29.82 1.93 -1.07
CA GLU A 222 -29.49 3.03 -0.15
C GLU A 222 -28.04 3.50 -0.26
N LEU A 223 -27.12 2.65 -0.72
CA LEU A 223 -25.68 2.98 -0.83
C LEU A 223 -25.33 3.71 -2.12
N LEU A 224 -26.01 3.40 -3.22
CA LEU A 224 -25.74 4.03 -4.51
C LEU A 224 -27.04 4.45 -5.18
N GLN A 225 -27.37 5.73 -5.06
CA GLN A 225 -28.63 6.32 -5.48
C GLN A 225 -28.42 7.24 -6.67
N PHE A 226 -29.25 7.08 -7.70
CA PHE A 226 -29.35 7.98 -8.83
C PHE A 226 -30.76 8.56 -8.89
N ARG A 227 -30.85 9.88 -9.05
CA ARG A 227 -32.10 10.56 -9.34
C ARG A 227 -31.89 11.51 -10.50
N SER A 228 -32.90 11.63 -11.35
CA SER A 228 -32.89 12.52 -12.51
C SER A 228 -33.82 13.71 -12.28
N LEU A 229 -33.38 14.89 -12.70
CA LEU A 229 -34.19 16.09 -12.75
C LEU A 229 -34.07 16.73 -14.14
N ASN A 230 -35.20 16.96 -14.82
CA ASN A 230 -35.21 17.61 -16.13
C ASN A 230 -35.10 19.14 -15.99
N GLN A 231 -33.92 19.59 -15.60
CA GLN A 231 -33.53 20.98 -15.42
C GLN A 231 -32.08 21.15 -15.88
N GLU A 232 -31.71 22.37 -16.29
CA GLU A 232 -30.32 22.68 -16.57
C GLU A 232 -29.53 22.95 -15.29
N LEU A 233 -28.30 22.45 -15.24
CA LEU A 233 -27.32 22.78 -14.21
C LEU A 233 -26.21 23.60 -14.85
N VAL A 234 -25.76 24.66 -14.16
CA VAL A 234 -24.67 25.51 -14.68
C VAL A 234 -23.32 24.77 -14.63
N SER A 235 -23.01 24.16 -13.50
CA SER A 235 -21.77 23.42 -13.26
C SER A 235 -22.03 22.33 -12.23
N SER A 236 -21.36 21.20 -12.41
CA SER A 236 -21.45 20.07 -11.49
C SER A 236 -20.85 20.44 -10.14
N VAL A 237 -21.48 19.97 -9.07
CA VAL A 237 -21.10 20.25 -7.69
C VAL A 237 -20.97 18.95 -6.93
N CYS A 238 -19.86 18.79 -6.24
CA CYS A 238 -19.61 17.69 -5.33
C CYS A 238 -19.67 18.22 -3.90
N ILE A 239 -20.42 17.54 -3.03
CA ILE A 239 -20.59 17.88 -1.62
C ILE A 239 -20.19 16.64 -0.81
N LEU A 240 -19.11 16.78 -0.06
CA LEU A 240 -18.48 15.72 0.71
C LEU A 240 -18.76 15.95 2.19
N ASP A 241 -19.34 14.94 2.84
CA ASP A 241 -19.41 14.90 4.30
C ASP A 241 -18.18 14.15 4.80
N LEU A 242 -17.19 14.86 5.34
CA LEU A 242 -15.88 14.31 5.67
C LEU A 242 -15.84 13.67 7.05
N ASP A 243 -15.13 12.54 7.16
CA ASP A 243 -14.71 11.94 8.42
C ASP A 243 -13.48 12.71 8.93
N LEU A 244 -13.70 13.74 9.76
CA LEU A 244 -12.64 14.64 10.23
C LEU A 244 -11.47 13.94 10.95
N PRO A 245 -11.70 12.91 11.79
CA PRO A 245 -10.61 12.10 12.32
C PRO A 245 -9.83 11.32 11.26
N LEU A 246 -10.49 10.84 10.21
CA LEU A 246 -9.87 10.09 9.12
C LEU A 246 -8.98 10.99 8.25
N ILE A 247 -9.49 12.13 7.79
CA ILE A 247 -8.73 13.08 6.96
C ILE A 247 -7.49 13.60 7.70
N LYS A 248 -7.60 13.96 8.98
CA LYS A 248 -6.43 14.41 9.79
C LYS A 248 -5.35 13.34 9.92
N ARG A 249 -5.73 12.06 9.81
CA ARG A 249 -4.82 10.92 9.94
C ARG A 249 -4.24 10.48 8.60
N GLN A 250 -5.05 10.45 7.54
CA GLN A 250 -4.67 9.93 6.22
C GLN A 250 -4.16 11.02 5.29
N GLU A 251 -4.75 12.21 5.36
CA GLU A 251 -4.50 13.33 4.45
C GLU A 251 -4.22 14.64 5.21
N PRO A 252 -3.17 14.69 6.07
CA PRO A 252 -2.90 15.86 6.91
C PRO A 252 -2.57 17.13 6.10
N ILE A 253 -2.00 16.98 4.90
CA ILE A 253 -1.70 18.11 4.00
C ILE A 253 -3.00 18.68 3.42
N LEU A 254 -3.92 17.82 2.98
CA LEU A 254 -5.22 18.27 2.46
C LEU A 254 -6.07 18.89 3.59
N TRP A 255 -5.99 18.36 4.80
CA TRP A 255 -6.60 18.98 5.98
C TRP A 255 -6.07 20.41 6.16
N GLU A 256 -4.75 20.61 6.24
CA GLU A 256 -4.17 21.94 6.45
C GLU A 256 -4.57 22.94 5.36
N ARG A 257 -4.63 22.47 4.11
CA ARG A 257 -5.01 23.29 2.95
C ARG A 257 -6.50 23.69 2.96
N HIS A 258 -7.39 22.77 3.29
CA HIS A 258 -8.82 22.95 3.10
C HIS A 258 -9.60 23.27 4.38
N GLN A 259 -9.01 23.12 5.58
CA GLN A 259 -9.71 23.26 6.87
C GLN A 259 -10.54 24.53 7.00
N ASP A 260 -10.08 25.66 6.47
CA ASP A 260 -10.81 26.94 6.52
C ASP A 260 -12.09 26.95 5.67
N ASN A 261 -12.19 26.04 4.70
CA ASN A 261 -13.35 25.85 3.83
C ASN A 261 -14.22 24.65 4.25
N ILE A 262 -13.82 23.90 5.28
CA ILE A 262 -14.61 22.79 5.82
C ILE A 262 -15.55 23.34 6.90
N SER A 263 -16.85 23.04 6.79
CA SER A 263 -17.82 23.48 7.78
C SER A 263 -17.58 22.83 9.15
N PRO A 264 -18.11 23.39 10.25
CA PRO A 264 -18.03 22.77 11.57
C PRO A 264 -18.59 21.33 11.63
N GLU A 265 -19.58 21.03 10.77
CA GLU A 265 -20.18 19.70 10.62
C GLU A 265 -19.35 18.76 9.74
N GLY A 266 -18.20 19.21 9.24
CA GLY A 266 -17.31 18.45 8.37
C GLY A 266 -17.73 18.44 6.90
N ILE A 267 -18.51 19.42 6.45
CA ILE A 267 -18.97 19.47 5.06
C ILE A 267 -18.00 20.32 4.25
N TRP A 268 -17.56 19.77 3.12
CA TRP A 268 -16.75 20.46 2.13
C TRP A 268 -17.39 20.30 0.75
N ALA A 269 -17.27 21.30 -0.12
CA ALA A 269 -17.86 21.23 -1.45
C ALA A 269 -16.99 21.93 -2.47
N TYR A 270 -17.06 21.46 -3.71
CA TYR A 270 -16.39 22.07 -4.85
C TYR A 270 -17.24 21.96 -6.11
N MET A 271 -17.03 22.91 -7.02
CA MET A 271 -17.59 22.91 -8.37
C MET A 271 -16.57 22.27 -9.31
N SER A 272 -17.01 21.32 -10.14
CA SER A 272 -16.15 20.71 -11.16
C SER A 272 -15.91 21.67 -12.32
N ILE A 273 -14.66 21.74 -12.79
CA ILE A 273 -14.29 22.44 -14.01
C ILE A 273 -14.47 21.48 -15.17
N GLU A 274 -15.42 21.81 -16.02
CA GLU A 274 -15.87 20.95 -17.11
C GLU A 274 -15.40 21.50 -18.46
N ARG A 275 -14.08 21.48 -18.68
CA ARG A 275 -13.44 21.96 -19.91
C ARG A 275 -12.54 20.90 -20.52
N SER A 276 -12.41 20.90 -21.85
CA SER A 276 -11.54 19.97 -22.57
C SER A 276 -10.04 20.20 -22.31
N ASP A 277 -9.67 21.39 -21.84
CA ASP A 277 -8.29 21.83 -21.61
C ASP A 277 -7.91 21.95 -20.13
N ALA A 278 -8.84 21.68 -19.20
CA ALA A 278 -8.62 21.79 -17.76
C ALA A 278 -9.50 20.80 -16.99
N GLN A 279 -8.88 20.05 -16.07
CA GLN A 279 -9.52 19.15 -15.11
C GLN A 279 -9.35 19.69 -13.69
N GLY A 280 -10.14 19.22 -12.74
CA GLY A 280 -10.19 19.71 -11.37
C GLY A 280 -11.46 20.49 -11.06
N GLY A 281 -11.37 21.40 -10.09
CA GLY A 281 -12.52 22.11 -9.56
C GLY A 281 -12.15 23.38 -8.82
N VAL A 282 -13.17 24.04 -8.29
CA VAL A 282 -13.05 25.22 -7.44
C VAL A 282 -13.84 25.00 -6.17
N THR A 283 -13.19 25.16 -5.03
CA THR A 283 -13.80 25.07 -3.70
C THR A 283 -14.95 26.06 -3.59
N ILE A 284 -16.09 25.59 -3.08
CA ILE A 284 -17.21 26.45 -2.72
C ILE A 284 -16.91 27.07 -1.36
N GLU A 285 -16.83 28.40 -1.32
CA GLU A 285 -16.58 29.11 -0.07
C GLU A 285 -17.69 28.84 0.97
N PRO A 286 -17.36 28.84 2.28
CA PRO A 286 -18.31 28.58 3.36
C PRO A 286 -19.61 29.42 3.29
N LEU A 287 -19.52 30.66 2.79
CA LEU A 287 -20.66 31.55 2.63
C LEU A 287 -21.74 30.98 1.68
N TYR A 288 -21.32 30.24 0.65
CA TYR A 288 -22.22 29.68 -0.37
C TYR A 288 -22.66 28.26 -0.05
N LEU A 289 -21.92 27.54 0.81
CA LEU A 289 -22.17 26.14 1.14
C LEU A 289 -23.62 25.87 1.58
N GLN A 290 -24.19 26.74 2.43
CA GLN A 290 -25.57 26.58 2.90
C GLN A 290 -26.61 26.75 1.78
N SER A 291 -26.33 27.57 0.78
CA SER A 291 -27.19 27.72 -0.40
C SER A 291 -27.08 26.50 -1.31
N THR A 292 -25.87 25.98 -1.49
CA THR A 292 -25.59 24.72 -2.23
C THR A 292 -26.31 23.53 -1.59
N LEU A 293 -26.23 23.37 -0.27
CA LEU A 293 -26.93 22.31 0.46
C LEU A 293 -28.45 22.41 0.32
N ARG A 294 -29.01 23.64 0.42
CA ARG A 294 -30.45 23.86 0.24
C ARG A 294 -30.90 23.52 -1.17
N GLN A 295 -30.11 23.87 -2.19
CA GLN A 295 -30.40 23.49 -3.57
C GLN A 295 -30.40 21.97 -3.72
N PHE A 296 -29.33 21.27 -3.30
CA PHE A 296 -29.27 19.82 -3.36
C PHE A 296 -30.49 19.17 -2.69
N ASN A 297 -30.81 19.56 -1.45
CA ASN A 297 -31.90 18.94 -0.70
C ASN A 297 -33.27 19.15 -1.34
N ARG A 298 -33.54 20.34 -1.87
CA ARG A 298 -34.79 20.64 -2.59
C ARG A 298 -34.87 19.82 -3.87
N ASP A 299 -33.84 19.90 -4.70
CA ASP A 299 -33.83 19.27 -6.02
C ASP A 299 -33.83 17.74 -5.89
N TRP A 300 -33.17 17.19 -4.86
CA TRP A 300 -33.21 15.77 -4.51
C TRP A 300 -34.62 15.28 -4.16
N ALA A 301 -35.39 16.10 -3.44
CA ALA A 301 -36.76 15.78 -3.06
C ALA A 301 -37.71 15.75 -4.27
N ASP A 302 -37.47 16.63 -5.25
CA ASP A 302 -38.29 16.74 -6.47
C ASP A 302 -37.87 15.75 -7.58
N ALA A 303 -36.63 15.25 -7.53
CA ALA A 303 -36.07 14.38 -8.55
C ALA A 303 -36.63 12.95 -8.51
N LYS A 304 -36.74 12.34 -9.70
CA LYS A 304 -37.26 10.98 -9.86
C LYS A 304 -36.13 9.96 -9.78
N PRO A 305 -36.27 8.87 -8.99
CA PRO A 305 -35.29 7.77 -8.97
C PRO A 305 -35.04 7.19 -10.36
N LEU A 306 -33.78 6.82 -10.63
CA LEU A 306 -33.34 6.07 -11.81
C LEU A 306 -33.05 4.61 -11.44
#